data_AF-A0A7C4A8V7-F1
#
_entry.id   AF-A0A7C4A8V7-F1
#
_cell.length_a   1.000
_cell.length_b   1.000
_cell.length_c   1.000
_cell.angle_alpha   90.00
_cell.angle_beta   90.00
_cell.angle_gamma   90.00
#
_symmetry.space_group_name_H-M   'P 1'
#
loop_
_entity.id
_entity.type
_entity.pdbx_description
1 polymer ?
#
loop_
_entity_poly.entity_id
_entity_poly.type
_entity_poly.pdbx_seq_one_letter_code
_entity_poly.pdbx_strand_id
1 'polypeptide(L)'
;MTEKSYGSPWAPVSASDTDVRRIAILLKDIGFQIQVCLDYSAMEWTKLLLNTIGTTGTITGLPPSETFSDRKLFRLEIEALKDRLTILQEAGISIINFPWLQTKLITQILKHTSLDPPDFVRNIFARIIAGERSNLPPASARKIAEGRPTEVFYYHSPFVGLGRKYGLSSLVDEAILELVEAHENGT
;
A
#
# COMPACT_ATOMS: atom_id res chain seq x y z
N MET A 1 27.15 -3.70 -2.97
CA MET A 1 25.78 -3.16 -2.82
C MET A 1 25.64 -2.60 -1.42
N THR A 2 25.74 -1.28 -1.26
CA THR A 2 25.39 -0.60 -0.02
C THR A 2 23.88 -0.62 0.11
N GLU A 3 23.36 -1.44 1.02
CA GLU A 3 21.94 -1.47 1.37
C GLU A 3 21.56 -0.08 1.85
N LYS A 4 20.85 0.71 1.01
CA LYS A 4 20.20 1.94 1.46
C LYS A 4 19.20 1.51 2.54
N SER A 5 19.60 1.62 3.79
CA SER A 5 18.69 1.56 4.92
C SER A 5 17.77 2.77 4.79
N TYR A 6 16.63 2.58 4.12
CA TYR A 6 15.50 3.45 4.30
C TYR A 6 15.06 3.22 5.75
N GLY A 7 15.60 4.04 6.66
CA GLY A 7 15.23 4.01 8.07
C GLY A 7 13.70 4.00 8.17
N SER A 8 13.17 3.26 9.16
CA SER A 8 11.73 3.27 9.43
C SER A 8 11.26 4.73 9.44
N PRO A 9 10.34 5.15 8.56
CA PRO A 9 9.83 6.54 8.53
C PRO A 9 9.20 6.94 9.87
N TRP A 10 8.90 5.94 10.68
CA TRP A 10 8.07 5.98 11.87
C TRP A 10 8.99 6.01 13.08
N ALA A 11 9.40 7.23 13.46
CA ALA A 11 9.91 7.47 14.79
C ALA A 11 8.75 7.29 15.77
N PRO A 12 8.92 6.56 16.90
CA PRO A 12 7.87 6.45 17.89
C PRO A 12 7.49 7.86 18.37
N VAL A 13 6.22 8.21 18.23
CA VAL A 13 5.69 9.46 18.79
C VAL A 13 5.81 9.35 20.31
N SER A 14 6.74 10.09 20.90
CA SER A 14 6.94 10.12 22.36
C SER A 14 5.90 10.97 23.09
N ALA A 15 4.80 11.34 22.42
CA ALA A 15 3.73 12.13 23.02
C ALA A 15 2.91 11.26 23.97
N SER A 16 2.54 11.81 25.12
CA SER A 16 1.64 11.11 26.03
C SER A 16 0.24 11.00 25.41
N ASP A 17 -0.51 9.94 25.77
CA ASP A 17 -1.93 9.81 25.39
C ASP A 17 -2.76 11.06 25.72
N THR A 18 -2.38 11.77 26.78
CA THR A 18 -3.02 13.03 27.21
C THR A 18 -2.81 14.14 26.19
N ASP A 19 -1.60 14.27 25.63
CA ASP A 19 -1.27 15.31 24.66
C ASP A 19 -1.96 15.04 23.31
N VAL A 20 -1.99 13.78 22.87
CA VAL A 20 -2.73 13.37 21.66
C VAL A 20 -4.22 13.70 21.79
N ARG A 21 -4.81 13.43 22.97
CA ARG A 21 -6.22 13.76 23.23
C ARG A 21 -6.48 15.27 23.26
N ARG A 22 -5.57 16.06 23.84
CA ARG A 22 -5.69 17.53 23.86
C ARG A 22 -5.65 18.10 22.44
N ILE A 23 -4.70 17.67 21.62
CA ILE A 23 -4.61 18.09 20.21
C ILE A 23 -5.88 17.69 19.46
N ALA A 24 -6.38 16.47 19.68
CA ALA A 24 -7.61 16.01 19.04
C ALA A 24 -8.83 16.85 19.42
N ILE A 25 -8.92 17.35 20.66
CA ILE A 25 -9.98 18.27 21.10
C ILE A 25 -9.83 19.61 20.37
N LEU A 26 -8.64 20.21 20.38
CA LEU A 26 -8.40 21.50 19.72
C LEU A 26 -8.73 21.47 18.22
N LEU A 27 -8.35 20.40 17.54
CA LEU A 27 -8.67 20.21 16.12
C LEU A 27 -10.18 20.02 15.88
N LYS A 28 -10.89 19.34 16.79
CA LYS A 28 -12.36 19.24 16.73
C LYS A 28 -13.03 20.58 16.95
N ASP A 29 -12.53 21.38 17.89
CA ASP A 29 -13.10 22.69 18.22
C ASP A 29 -13.03 23.67 17.04
N ILE A 30 -12.03 23.53 16.17
CA ILE A 30 -11.90 24.30 14.92
C ILE A 30 -12.57 23.63 13.70
N GLY A 31 -13.33 22.55 13.92
CA GLY A 31 -14.22 21.95 12.92
C GLY A 31 -13.64 20.76 12.13
N PHE A 32 -12.45 20.26 12.46
CA PHE A 32 -11.94 19.05 11.82
C PHE A 32 -12.62 17.78 12.36
N GLN A 33 -12.91 16.84 11.46
CA GLN A 33 -13.30 15.49 11.84
C GLN A 33 -12.06 14.71 12.29
N ILE A 34 -11.95 14.48 13.60
CA ILE A 34 -10.80 13.80 14.20
C ILE A 34 -11.20 12.54 14.93
N GLN A 35 -10.44 11.47 14.70
CA GLN A 35 -10.48 10.25 15.49
C GLN A 35 -9.07 9.92 15.99
N VAL A 36 -8.98 9.58 17.28
CA VAL A 36 -7.72 9.15 17.89
C VAL A 36 -7.57 7.64 17.66
N CYS A 37 -6.45 7.24 17.08
CA CYS A 37 -6.03 5.85 17.02
C CYS A 37 -4.92 5.61 18.04
N LEU A 38 -5.14 4.70 18.98
CA LEU A 38 -4.15 4.39 20.03
C LEU A 38 -3.06 3.45 19.52
N ASP A 39 -3.39 2.60 18.54
CA ASP A 39 -2.41 1.76 17.85
C ASP A 39 -1.97 2.43 16.54
N TYR A 40 -1.06 3.40 16.68
CA TYR A 40 -0.55 4.16 15.54
C TYR A 40 0.15 3.27 14.52
N SER A 41 0.85 2.22 14.99
CA SER A 41 1.55 1.28 14.13
C SER A 41 0.56 0.54 13.22
N ALA A 42 -0.50 -0.03 13.81
CA ALA A 42 -1.56 -0.67 13.04
C ALA A 42 -2.21 0.29 12.03
N MET A 43 -2.42 1.55 12.39
CA MET A 43 -2.94 2.57 11.50
C MET A 43 -2.02 2.85 10.30
N GLU A 44 -0.73 3.04 10.54
CA GLU A 44 0.26 3.33 9.51
C GLU A 44 0.39 2.19 8.52
N TRP A 45 0.53 0.95 9.02
CA TRP A 45 0.61 -0.24 8.17
C TRP A 45 -0.68 -0.48 7.39
N THR A 46 -1.84 -0.26 8.01
CA THR A 46 -3.12 -0.33 7.31
C THR A 46 -3.20 0.71 6.18
N LYS A 47 -2.80 1.96 6.45
CA LYS A 47 -2.79 3.02 5.43
C LYS A 47 -1.79 2.73 4.32
N LEU A 48 -0.62 2.22 4.66
CA LEU A 48 0.42 1.83 3.71
C LEU A 48 -0.07 0.72 2.78
N LEU A 49 -0.71 -0.33 3.32
CA LEU A 49 -1.33 -1.39 2.54
C LEU A 49 -2.40 -0.85 1.56
N LEU A 50 -3.25 0.07 2.02
CA LEU A 50 -4.25 0.67 1.13
C LEU A 50 -3.59 1.51 0.03
N ASN A 51 -2.51 2.22 0.34
CA ASN A 51 -1.79 3.03 -0.64
C ASN A 51 -1.15 2.17 -1.74
N THR A 52 -0.81 0.90 -1.46
CA THR A 52 -0.22 -0.02 -2.44
C THR A 52 -1.23 -0.70 -3.39
N ILE A 53 -2.54 -0.54 -3.21
CA ILE A 53 -3.54 -1.09 -4.15
C ILE A 53 -3.44 -0.40 -5.52
N GLY A 54 -3.20 -1.17 -6.57
CA GLY A 54 -3.04 -0.72 -7.95
C GLY A 54 -1.64 -0.18 -8.27
N THR A 55 -0.66 -0.45 -7.42
CA THR A 55 0.71 0.10 -7.61
C THR A 55 1.54 -0.66 -8.63
N THR A 56 1.12 -1.84 -9.09
CA THR A 56 1.71 -2.46 -10.30
C THR A 56 1.63 -1.55 -11.52
N GLY A 57 0.63 -0.65 -11.56
CA GLY A 57 0.51 0.42 -12.56
C GLY A 57 1.69 1.41 -12.59
N THR A 58 2.52 1.44 -11.55
CA THR A 58 3.73 2.27 -11.50
C THR A 58 4.70 1.92 -12.62
N ILE A 59 4.85 0.63 -12.89
CA ILE A 59 5.78 0.12 -13.91
C ILE A 59 5.15 0.19 -15.30
N THR A 60 3.86 -0.14 -15.41
CA THR A 60 3.17 -0.25 -16.70
C THR A 60 2.64 1.09 -17.22
N GLY A 61 2.51 2.10 -16.36
CA GLY A 61 1.86 3.36 -16.68
C GLY A 61 0.35 3.27 -16.86
N LEU A 62 -0.25 2.13 -16.51
CA LEU A 62 -1.69 1.88 -16.70
C LEU A 62 -2.52 2.39 -15.52
N PRO A 63 -3.74 2.91 -15.79
CA PRO A 63 -4.69 3.25 -14.75
C PRO A 63 -5.29 1.99 -14.09
N PRO A 64 -5.86 2.11 -12.87
CA PRO A 64 -6.48 0.98 -12.16
C PRO A 64 -7.48 0.18 -12.99
N SER A 65 -8.32 0.82 -13.81
CA SER A 65 -9.30 0.11 -14.64
C SER A 65 -8.64 -0.88 -15.61
N GLU A 66 -7.48 -0.53 -16.15
CA GLU A 66 -6.75 -1.38 -17.11
C GLU A 66 -5.92 -2.42 -16.39
N THR A 67 -5.19 -2.02 -15.33
CA THR A 67 -4.41 -2.92 -14.48
C THR A 67 -5.27 -4.05 -13.92
N PHE A 68 -6.44 -3.73 -13.36
CA PHE A 68 -7.32 -4.74 -12.78
C PHE A 68 -8.17 -5.46 -13.82
N SER A 69 -8.30 -4.98 -15.07
CA SER A 69 -9.01 -5.72 -16.14
C SER A 69 -8.10 -6.67 -16.91
N ASP A 70 -6.78 -6.45 -16.91
CA ASP A 70 -5.80 -7.37 -17.46
C ASP A 70 -5.59 -8.57 -16.53
N ARG A 71 -5.61 -9.79 -17.09
CA ARG A 71 -5.53 -11.03 -16.31
C ARG A 71 -4.20 -11.20 -15.59
N LYS A 72 -3.09 -10.84 -16.23
CA LYS A 72 -1.74 -11.00 -15.67
C LYS A 72 -1.48 -9.95 -14.60
N LEU A 73 -1.84 -8.70 -14.87
CA LEU A 73 -1.66 -7.60 -13.91
C LEU A 73 -2.57 -7.75 -12.69
N PHE A 74 -3.83 -8.16 -12.88
CA PHE A 74 -4.71 -8.50 -11.77
C PHE A 74 -4.09 -9.56 -10.87
N ARG A 75 -3.55 -10.63 -11.46
CA ARG A 75 -2.89 -11.71 -10.72
C ARG A 75 -1.74 -11.18 -9.88
N LEU A 76 -0.82 -10.42 -10.47
CA LEU A 76 0.33 -9.82 -9.77
C LEU A 76 -0.13 -8.91 -8.63
N GLU A 77 -1.16 -8.11 -8.86
CA GLU A 77 -1.69 -7.18 -7.85
C GLU A 77 -2.31 -7.93 -6.66
N ILE A 78 -3.08 -8.99 -6.91
CA ILE A 78 -3.65 -9.82 -5.83
C ILE A 78 -2.57 -10.64 -5.12
N GLU A 79 -1.57 -11.18 -5.83
CA GLU A 79 -0.40 -11.85 -5.23
C GLU A 79 0.33 -10.88 -4.28
N ALA A 80 0.65 -9.67 -4.74
CA ALA A 80 1.32 -8.67 -3.92
C ALA A 80 0.51 -8.30 -2.66
N LEU A 81 -0.80 -8.07 -2.80
CA LEU A 81 -1.66 -7.74 -1.67
C LEU A 81 -1.75 -8.88 -0.65
N LYS A 82 -1.75 -10.14 -1.11
CA LYS A 82 -1.75 -11.33 -0.23
C LYS A 82 -0.42 -11.52 0.49
N ASP A 83 0.70 -11.32 -0.18
CA ASP A 83 2.03 -11.38 0.44
C ASP A 83 2.14 -10.34 1.56
N ARG A 84 1.79 -9.09 1.27
CA ARG A 84 1.77 -7.99 2.27
C ARG A 84 0.87 -8.31 3.46
N LEU A 85 -0.32 -8.86 3.22
CA LEU A 85 -1.25 -9.26 4.28
C LEU A 85 -0.72 -10.41 5.15
N THR A 86 0.00 -11.36 4.54
CA THR A 86 0.68 -12.45 5.26
C THR A 86 1.83 -11.91 6.10
N ILE A 87 2.64 -11.01 5.54
CA ILE A 87 3.75 -10.35 6.25
C ILE A 87 3.25 -9.58 7.47
N LEU A 88 2.19 -8.80 7.33
CA LEU A 88 1.59 -8.08 8.47
C LEU A 88 1.06 -9.03 9.54
N GLN A 89 0.44 -10.14 9.11
CA GLN A 89 -0.07 -11.16 10.03
C GLN A 89 1.04 -11.83 10.82
N GLU A 90 2.11 -12.30 10.17
CA GLU A 90 3.27 -12.92 10.84
C GLU A 90 4.03 -11.93 11.73
N ALA A 91 4.01 -10.65 11.37
CA ALA A 91 4.55 -9.58 12.20
C ALA A 91 3.69 -9.21 13.42
N GLY A 92 2.51 -9.81 13.58
CA GLY A 92 1.57 -9.48 14.65
C GLY A 92 0.90 -8.11 14.50
N ILE A 93 0.94 -7.52 13.30
CA ILE A 93 0.38 -6.20 13.01
C ILE A 93 -1.07 -6.35 12.58
N SER A 94 -1.97 -5.78 13.37
CA SER A 94 -3.40 -5.83 13.10
C SER A 94 -3.82 -4.83 12.03
N ILE A 95 -4.70 -5.25 11.12
CA ILE A 95 -5.42 -4.32 10.23
C ILE A 95 -6.55 -3.66 11.04
N ILE A 96 -6.68 -2.34 10.96
CA ILE A 96 -7.76 -1.58 11.60
C ILE A 96 -8.78 -1.06 10.59
N ASN A 97 -10.00 -0.79 11.04
CA ASN A 97 -10.98 -0.10 10.20
C ASN A 97 -10.75 1.41 10.27
N PHE A 98 -10.90 2.08 9.13
CA PHE A 98 -11.01 3.54 9.09
C PHE A 98 -12.50 3.95 9.19
N PRO A 99 -12.80 5.17 9.67
CA PRO A 99 -14.19 5.61 9.83
C PRO A 99 -15.00 5.62 8.54
N TRP A 100 -14.32 5.91 7.42
CA TRP A 100 -14.89 5.94 6.08
C TRP A 100 -14.71 4.63 5.30
N LEU A 101 -14.02 3.62 5.86
CA LEU A 101 -13.67 2.41 5.14
C LEU A 101 -13.59 1.17 6.04
N GLN A 102 -14.35 0.14 5.71
CA GLN A 102 -14.32 -1.16 6.38
C GLN A 102 -13.11 -1.99 5.93
N THR A 103 -11.90 -1.51 6.23
CA THR A 103 -10.64 -2.10 5.75
C THR A 103 -10.49 -3.57 6.11
N LYS A 104 -10.93 -4.00 7.30
CA LYS A 104 -10.92 -5.42 7.68
C LYS A 104 -11.72 -6.28 6.70
N LEU A 105 -12.91 -5.83 6.29
CA LEU A 105 -13.73 -6.54 5.31
C LEU A 105 -13.03 -6.60 3.94
N ILE A 106 -12.44 -5.49 3.49
CA ILE A 106 -11.70 -5.44 2.22
C ILE A 106 -10.53 -6.43 2.24
N THR A 107 -9.73 -6.43 3.32
CA THR A 107 -8.61 -7.37 3.44
C THR A 107 -9.05 -8.83 3.50
N GLN A 108 -10.20 -9.13 4.11
CA GLN A 108 -10.79 -10.47 4.06
C GLN A 108 -11.18 -10.86 2.63
N ILE A 109 -11.83 -9.96 1.88
CA ILE A 109 -12.14 -10.19 0.46
C ILE A 109 -10.86 -10.45 -0.33
N LEU A 110 -9.82 -9.63 -0.17
CA LEU A 110 -8.54 -9.80 -0.87
C LEU A 110 -7.86 -11.13 -0.56
N LYS A 111 -7.83 -11.56 0.72
CA LYS A 111 -7.28 -12.87 1.14
C LYS A 111 -7.95 -14.03 0.40
N HIS A 112 -9.26 -13.96 0.22
CA HIS A 112 -10.06 -15.02 -0.40
C HIS A 112 -10.30 -14.84 -1.90
N THR A 113 -9.82 -13.76 -2.51
CA THR A 113 -9.96 -13.53 -3.95
C THR A 113 -9.13 -14.54 -4.73
N SER A 114 -9.72 -15.22 -5.72
CA SER A 114 -8.98 -16.09 -6.62
C SER A 114 -7.93 -15.29 -7.41
N LEU A 115 -6.76 -15.89 -7.66
CA LEU A 115 -5.74 -15.29 -8.54
C LEU A 115 -6.16 -15.29 -10.01
N ASP A 116 -7.16 -16.11 -10.36
CA ASP A 116 -7.68 -16.25 -11.70
C ASP A 116 -9.22 -16.26 -11.68
N PRO A 117 -9.86 -15.14 -11.32
CA PRO A 117 -11.30 -15.07 -11.28
C PRO A 117 -11.87 -14.89 -12.70
N PRO A 118 -13.15 -15.24 -12.94
CA PRO A 118 -13.81 -14.96 -14.20
C PRO A 118 -13.75 -13.48 -14.59
N ASP A 119 -13.75 -13.19 -15.89
CA ASP A 119 -13.59 -11.82 -16.42
C ASP A 119 -14.60 -10.82 -15.86
N PHE A 120 -15.85 -11.24 -15.63
CA PHE A 120 -16.86 -10.35 -15.06
C PHE A 120 -16.53 -9.92 -13.62
N VAL A 121 -15.94 -10.81 -12.81
CA VAL A 121 -15.49 -10.49 -11.44
C VAL A 121 -14.34 -9.51 -11.52
N ARG A 122 -13.36 -9.80 -12.38
CA ARG A 122 -12.20 -8.95 -12.59
C ARG A 122 -12.59 -7.53 -13.04
N ASN A 123 -13.53 -7.42 -13.97
CA ASN A 123 -14.08 -6.13 -14.42
C ASN A 123 -14.87 -5.38 -13.33
N ILE A 124 -15.54 -6.09 -12.42
CA ILE A 124 -16.18 -5.47 -11.25
C ILE A 124 -15.11 -4.86 -10.33
N PHE A 125 -14.05 -5.61 -10.02
CA PHE A 125 -12.92 -5.09 -9.24
C PHE A 125 -12.32 -3.84 -9.89
N ALA A 126 -12.05 -3.91 -11.19
CA ALA A 126 -11.51 -2.79 -11.95
C ALA A 126 -12.37 -1.53 -11.84
N ARG A 127 -13.70 -1.66 -11.98
CA ARG A 127 -14.63 -0.54 -11.85
C ARG A 127 -14.65 0.06 -10.44
N ILE A 128 -14.70 -0.79 -9.42
CA ILE A 128 -14.72 -0.34 -8.02
C ILE A 128 -13.44 0.43 -7.71
N ILE A 129 -12.28 -0.15 -8.01
CA ILE A 129 -10.99 0.45 -7.67
C ILE A 129 -10.73 1.72 -8.52
N ALA A 130 -11.13 1.73 -9.79
CA ALA A 130 -11.07 2.91 -10.63
C ALA A 130 -11.89 4.07 -10.05
N GLY A 131 -13.11 3.80 -9.57
CA GLY A 131 -13.98 4.80 -8.94
C GLY A 131 -13.37 5.40 -7.68
N GLU A 132 -12.72 4.58 -6.85
CA GLU A 132 -12.07 5.02 -5.61
C GLU A 132 -10.73 5.75 -5.84
N ARG A 133 -10.05 5.50 -6.97
CA ARG A 133 -8.69 6.01 -7.22
C ARG A 133 -8.57 6.96 -8.42
N SER A 134 -9.64 7.68 -8.76
CA SER A 134 -9.71 8.66 -9.88
C SER A 134 -9.38 8.10 -11.27
N ASN A 135 -9.19 6.77 -11.36
CA ASN A 135 -8.73 6.04 -12.53
C ASN A 135 -7.52 6.64 -13.27
N LEU A 136 -6.59 7.27 -12.55
CA LEU A 136 -5.32 7.75 -13.11
C LEU A 136 -4.21 6.75 -12.82
N PRO A 137 -3.19 6.64 -13.71
CA PRO A 137 -1.98 5.90 -13.38
C PRO A 137 -1.36 6.42 -12.08
N PRO A 138 -0.67 5.56 -11.30
CA PRO A 138 0.06 6.01 -10.11
C PRO A 138 0.98 7.19 -10.46
N ALA A 139 1.01 8.23 -9.60
CA ALA A 139 1.81 9.42 -9.86
C ALA A 139 3.30 9.10 -10.08
N SER A 140 3.80 8.05 -9.42
CA SER A 140 5.13 7.49 -9.62
C SER A 140 5.40 7.09 -11.07
N ALA A 141 4.43 6.54 -11.81
CA ALA A 141 4.62 6.16 -13.22
C ALA A 141 5.03 7.37 -14.09
N ARG A 142 4.37 8.52 -13.88
CA ARG A 142 4.73 9.77 -14.57
C ARG A 142 6.13 10.24 -14.17
N LYS A 143 6.47 10.17 -12.87
CA LYS A 143 7.81 10.56 -12.39
C LYS A 143 8.91 9.68 -13.00
N ILE A 144 8.69 8.37 -13.09
CA ILE A 144 9.58 7.42 -13.77
C ILE A 144 9.78 7.85 -15.23
N ALA A 145 8.69 8.09 -15.96
CA ALA A 145 8.77 8.54 -17.36
C ALA A 145 9.49 9.89 -17.53
N GLU A 146 9.38 10.78 -16.54
CA GLU A 146 10.09 12.08 -16.49
C GLU A 146 11.54 11.97 -15.98
N GLY A 147 12.02 10.78 -15.59
CA GLY A 147 13.35 10.60 -14.99
C GLY A 147 13.51 11.28 -13.62
N ARG A 148 12.41 11.43 -12.87
CA ARG A 148 12.38 12.11 -11.57
C ARG A 148 12.33 11.11 -10.42
N PRO A 149 12.91 11.44 -9.25
CA PRO A 149 12.83 10.60 -8.06
C PRO A 149 11.38 10.27 -7.68
N THR A 150 11.17 9.01 -7.31
CA THR A 150 9.83 8.46 -7.02
C THR A 150 9.69 8.08 -5.55
N GLU A 151 8.44 8.06 -5.07
CA GLU A 151 8.10 7.60 -3.73
C GLU A 151 7.91 6.07 -3.62
N VAL A 152 8.21 5.32 -4.68
CA VAL A 152 7.98 3.87 -4.77
C VAL A 152 8.69 3.12 -3.64
N PHE A 153 9.94 3.47 -3.36
CA PHE A 153 10.70 2.85 -2.26
C PHE A 153 9.99 2.99 -0.91
N TYR A 154 9.34 4.13 -0.63
CA TYR A 154 8.60 4.34 0.62
C TYR A 154 7.34 3.48 0.74
N TYR A 155 6.76 3.05 -0.38
CA TYR A 155 5.57 2.21 -0.38
C TYR A 155 5.89 0.71 -0.34
N HIS A 156 6.96 0.29 -1.02
CA HIS A 156 7.25 -1.13 -1.26
C HIS A 156 8.36 -1.66 -0.33
N SER A 157 9.42 -0.89 -0.08
CA SER A 157 10.54 -1.33 0.77
C SER A 157 10.15 -1.70 2.21
N PRO A 158 9.17 -1.05 2.87
CA PRO A 158 8.74 -1.47 4.20
C PRO A 158 8.21 -2.91 4.24
N PHE A 159 7.46 -3.35 3.23
CA PHE A 159 6.96 -4.73 3.16
C PHE A 159 8.09 -5.72 2.90
N VAL A 160 9.03 -5.40 2.01
CA VAL A 160 10.21 -6.24 1.75
C VAL A 160 11.06 -6.38 3.02
N GLY A 161 11.37 -5.27 3.70
CA GLY A 161 12.15 -5.29 4.93
C GLY A 161 11.47 -6.05 6.06
N LEU A 162 10.16 -5.85 6.24
CA LEU A 162 9.38 -6.57 7.24
C LEU A 162 9.28 -8.06 6.90
N GLY A 163 9.02 -8.41 5.64
CA GLY A 163 8.99 -9.80 5.19
C GLY A 163 10.28 -10.54 5.47
N ARG A 164 11.43 -9.95 5.10
CA ARG A 164 12.76 -10.52 5.37
C ARG A 164 13.00 -10.79 6.85
N LYS A 165 12.57 -9.88 7.74
CA LYS A 165 12.69 -10.07 9.20
C LYS A 165 11.94 -11.32 9.71
N TYR A 166 10.87 -11.71 9.03
CA TYR A 166 10.04 -12.87 9.36
C TYR A 166 10.25 -14.07 8.41
N GLY A 167 11.29 -14.05 7.57
CA GLY A 167 11.59 -15.14 6.63
C GLY A 167 10.60 -15.29 5.49
N LEU A 168 9.87 -14.22 5.15
CA LEU A 168 8.91 -14.15 4.06
C LEU A 168 9.45 -13.30 2.91
N SER A 169 9.00 -13.59 1.70
CA SER A 169 9.28 -12.77 0.50
C SER A 169 8.05 -11.96 0.10
N SER A 170 8.26 -10.81 -0.53
CA SER A 170 7.21 -10.08 -1.25
C SER A 170 7.66 -9.90 -2.69
N LEU A 171 7.47 -10.93 -3.51
CA LEU A 171 8.14 -11.05 -4.80
C LEU A 171 7.77 -9.92 -5.77
N VAL A 172 6.51 -9.49 -5.75
CA VAL A 172 6.05 -8.39 -6.60
C VAL A 172 6.59 -7.04 -6.10
N ASP A 173 6.68 -6.83 -4.79
CA ASP A 173 7.30 -5.62 -4.24
C ASP A 173 8.79 -5.57 -4.58
N GLU A 174 9.50 -6.70 -4.42
CA GLU A 174 10.91 -6.83 -4.78
C GLU A 174 11.15 -6.53 -6.26
N ALA A 175 10.34 -7.10 -7.16
CA ALA A 175 10.43 -6.85 -8.59
C ALA A 175 10.15 -5.38 -8.97
N ILE A 176 9.15 -4.75 -8.33
CA ILE A 176 8.87 -3.32 -8.54
C ILE A 176 10.08 -2.47 -8.14
N LEU A 177 10.69 -2.74 -6.98
CA LEU A 177 11.86 -2.02 -6.51
C LEU A 177 13.06 -2.21 -7.44
N GLU A 178 13.33 -3.44 -7.88
CA GLU A 178 14.42 -3.75 -8.81
C GLU A 178 14.26 -3.01 -10.14
N LEU A 179 13.06 -3.01 -10.72
CA LEU A 179 12.79 -2.34 -11.99
C LEU A 179 12.92 -0.81 -11.88
N VAL A 180 12.46 -0.22 -10.77
CA VAL A 180 12.62 1.23 -10.55
C VAL A 180 14.08 1.59 -10.31
N GLU A 181 14.83 0.80 -9.56
CA GLU A 181 16.26 1.02 -9.33
C GLU A 181 17.06 0.89 -10.64
N ALA A 182 16.76 -0.11 -11.48
CA ALA A 182 17.37 -0.27 -12.79
C ALA A 182 17.11 0.95 -13.69
N HIS A 183 15.86 1.43 -13.74
CA HIS A 183 15.49 2.64 -14.49
C HIS A 183 16.20 3.90 -13.97
N GLU A 184 16.26 4.12 -12.65
CA GLU A 184 16.97 5.26 -12.05
C GLU A 184 18.48 5.22 -12.31
N ASN A 185 19.06 4.03 -12.46
CA ASN A 185 20.47 3.83 -12.79
C ASN A 185 20.77 3.80 -14.30
N GLY A 186 19.75 3.83 -15.16
CA GLY A 186 19.88 3.83 -16.62
C GLY A 186 20.30 2.49 -17.23
N THR A 187 19.93 1.38 -16.59
CA THR A 187 20.23 -0.01 -17.02
C THR A 187 18.94 -0.77 -17.32
#